data_AF-A0A925UG29-F1
#
_entry.id   AF-A0A925UG29-F1
#
_cell.length_a   1.000
_cell.length_b   1.000
_cell.length_c   1.000
_cell.angle_alpha   90.00
_cell.angle_beta   90.00
_cell.angle_gamma   90.00
#
_symmetry.space_group_name_H-M   'P 1'
#
loop_
_entity.id
_entity.type
_entity.pdbx_description
1 polymer ?
#
loop_
_entity_poly.entity_id
_entity_poly.type
_entity_poly.pdbx_seq_one_letter_code
_entity_poly.pdbx_strand_id
1 'polypeptide(L)' 'AESQALEIPHGRHAFVHVARGTVSVNGVALQDGDGARAREEPRLIVSDGKGAEVLIFDLRPHESPQPPR' A
#
# COMPACT_ATOMS: atom_id res chain seq x y z
N ALA A 1 7.74 -16.23 10.01
CA ALA A 1 7.19 -14.87 9.97
C ALA A 1 6.02 -14.89 9.00
N GLU A 2 4.91 -14.26 9.34
CA GLU A 2 3.74 -14.17 8.48
C GLU A 2 4.00 -13.14 7.37
N SER A 3 3.63 -13.47 6.14
CA SER A 3 3.66 -12.53 5.03
C SER A 3 2.43 -12.74 4.14
N GLN A 4 1.90 -11.64 3.64
CA GLN A 4 0.76 -11.62 2.74
C GLN A 4 1.15 -10.89 1.47
N ALA A 5 0.68 -11.39 0.34
CA ALA A 5 0.92 -10.77 -0.94
C ALA A 5 -0.39 -10.40 -1.64
N LEU A 6 -0.40 -9.22 -2.24
CA LEU A 6 -1.51 -8.70 -3.02
C LEU A 6 -1.00 -8.35 -4.43
N GLU A 7 -1.58 -9.00 -5.43
CA GLU A 7 -1.33 -8.65 -6.83
C GLU A 7 -2.03 -7.34 -7.18
N ILE A 8 -1.31 -6.43 -7.83
CA ILE A 8 -1.85 -5.17 -8.34
C ILE A 8 -1.94 -5.30 -9.86
N PRO A 9 -3.16 -5.34 -10.43
CA PRO A 9 -3.31 -5.45 -11.87
C PRO A 9 -2.60 -4.32 -12.63
N HIS A 10 -2.12 -4.63 -13.82
CA HIS A 10 -1.47 -3.64 -14.69
C HIS A 10 -2.35 -2.40 -14.89
N GLY A 11 -1.72 -1.22 -14.82
CA GLY A 11 -2.41 0.06 -14.94
C GLY A 11 -3.23 0.45 -13.71
N ARG A 12 -2.98 -0.17 -12.55
CA ARG A 12 -3.53 0.23 -11.25
C ARG A 12 -2.41 0.62 -10.29
N HIS A 13 -2.75 1.45 -9.31
CA HIS A 13 -1.83 1.85 -8.24
C HIS A 13 -2.37 1.33 -6.91
N ALA A 14 -1.51 1.31 -5.90
CA ALA A 14 -1.95 1.06 -4.54
C ALA A 14 -1.51 2.17 -3.60
N PHE A 15 -2.35 2.44 -2.60
CA PHE A 15 -1.96 3.22 -1.44
C PHE A 15 -2.07 2.36 -0.19
N VAL A 16 -1.00 2.32 0.59
CA VAL A 16 -0.93 1.59 1.85
C VAL A 16 -0.90 2.60 2.98
N HIS A 17 -1.72 2.39 4.01
CA HIS A 17 -1.69 3.17 5.24
C HIS A 17 -1.61 2.24 6.44
N VAL A 18 -0.70 2.54 7.37
CA VAL A 18 -0.56 1.80 8.62
C VAL A 18 -1.34 2.54 9.70
N ALA A 19 -2.49 1.98 10.09
CA ALA A 19 -3.33 2.56 11.13
C ALA A 19 -2.72 2.37 12.52
N ARG A 20 -1.95 1.30 12.71
CA ARG A 20 -1.31 0.94 13.98
C ARG A 20 -0.14 -0.01 13.76
N GLY A 21 0.84 0.02 14.67
CA GLY A 21 1.95 -0.94 14.73
C GLY A 21 3.00 -0.68 13.65
N THR A 22 3.83 -1.68 13.37
CA THR A 22 4.90 -1.57 12.35
C THR A 22 4.86 -2.72 11.37
N VAL A 23 5.18 -2.47 10.11
CA VAL A 23 5.16 -3.47 9.04
C VAL A 23 6.21 -3.18 7.99
N SER A 24 6.65 -4.18 7.25
CA SER A 24 7.46 -4.02 6.04
C SER A 24 6.57 -4.20 4.81
N VAL A 25 6.63 -3.25 3.86
CA VAL A 25 5.93 -3.33 2.57
C VAL A 25 6.96 -3.26 1.46
N ASN A 26 7.13 -4.34 0.69
CA ASN A 26 8.17 -4.48 -0.33
C ASN A 26 9.59 -4.14 0.19
N GLY A 27 9.87 -4.48 1.45
CA GLY A 27 11.15 -4.18 2.11
C GLY A 27 11.27 -2.77 2.69
N VAL A 28 10.25 -1.92 2.53
CA VAL A 28 10.18 -0.60 3.16
C VAL A 28 9.48 -0.71 4.50
N ALA A 29 10.18 -0.38 5.59
CA ALA A 29 9.59 -0.33 6.91
C ALA A 29 8.66 0.88 7.04
N LEU A 30 7.44 0.63 7.51
CA LEU A 30 6.41 1.62 7.80
C LEU A 30 5.94 1.45 9.25
N GLN A 31 5.58 2.56 9.89
CA GLN A 31 5.02 2.60 11.24
C GLN A 31 3.67 3.30 11.26
N ASP A 32 3.04 3.34 12.43
CA ASP A 32 1.73 3.95 12.64
C ASP A 32 1.69 5.40 12.15
N GLY A 33 0.66 5.70 11.35
CA GLY A 33 0.50 7.00 10.70
C GLY A 33 1.14 7.09 9.31
N ASP A 34 2.06 6.19 8.94
CA ASP A 34 2.72 6.25 7.64
C ASP A 34 1.77 5.88 6.49
N GLY A 35 2.08 6.44 5.32
CA GLY A 35 1.42 6.14 4.06
C GLY A 35 2.42 5.96 2.93
N ALA A 36 2.25 4.91 2.14
CA ALA A 36 3.09 4.60 0.99
C ALA A 36 2.26 4.48 -0.29
N ARG A 37 2.71 5.11 -1.36
CA ARG A 37 2.14 4.96 -2.70
C ARG A 37 2.99 3.99 -3.51
N ALA A 38 2.37 2.94 -4.02
CA ALA A 38 2.98 2.01 -4.95
C ALA A 38 2.41 2.26 -6.35
N ARG A 39 3.30 2.68 -7.26
CA ARG A 39 3.00 2.97 -8.67
C ARG A 39 3.76 1.98 -9.52
N GLU A 40 3.13 1.47 -10.57
CA GLU A 40 3.74 0.50 -11.50
C GLU A 40 4.30 -0.75 -10.79
N GLU A 41 3.90 -0.99 -9.55
CA GLU A 41 4.32 -2.11 -8.74
C GLU A 41 3.33 -3.25 -8.96
N PRO A 42 3.74 -4.37 -9.58
CA PRO A 42 2.83 -5.49 -9.85
C PRO A 42 2.36 -6.21 -8.59
N ARG A 43 3.08 -6.07 -7.46
CA ARG A 43 2.79 -6.82 -6.25
C ARG A 43 3.18 -6.07 -4.98
N LEU A 44 2.29 -6.08 -3.99
CA LEU A 44 2.62 -5.68 -2.62
C LEU A 44 2.87 -6.93 -1.76
N ILE A 45 4.02 -6.96 -1.11
CA ILE A 45 4.41 -7.96 -0.12
C ILE A 45 4.44 -7.26 1.23
N VAL A 46 3.55 -7.67 2.11
CA VAL A 46 3.43 -7.19 3.48
C VAL A 46 4.02 -8.25 4.40
N SER A 47 5.07 -7.91 5.15
CA SER A 47 5.78 -8.82 6.05
C SER A 47 6.17 -8.15 7.36
N ASP A 48 6.65 -8.96 8.30
CA ASP A 48 7.26 -8.50 9.56
C ASP A 48 6.36 -7.58 10.41
N GLY A 49 5.04 -7.82 10.32
CA GLY A 49 4.04 -7.09 11.07
C GLY A 49 4.19 -7.29 12.59
N LYS A 50 4.17 -6.19 13.34
CA LYS A 50 4.19 -6.19 14.82
C LYS A 50 3.01 -5.37 15.33
N GLY A 51 1.94 -6.08 15.73
CA GLY A 51 0.67 -5.45 16.13
C GLY A 51 0.13 -4.52 15.04
N ALA A 52 0.38 -4.88 13.78
CA ALA A 52 0.14 -4.00 12.64
C ALA A 52 -1.29 -4.11 12.13
N GLU A 53 -1.93 -2.97 11.92
CA GLU A 53 -3.20 -2.86 11.22
C GLU A 53 -2.96 -2.02 9.96
N VAL A 54 -3.17 -2.63 8.79
CA VAL A 54 -2.79 -2.05 7.49
C VAL A 54 -4.01 -1.99 6.59
N LEU A 55 -4.26 -0.82 6.03
CA LEU A 55 -5.26 -0.58 5.00
C LEU A 55 -4.57 -0.46 3.65
N ILE A 56 -5.03 -1.23 2.67
CA ILE A 56 -4.53 -1.16 1.28
C ILE A 56 -5.69 -0.74 0.40
N PHE A 57 -5.50 0.36 -0.32
CA PHE A 57 -6.44 0.90 -1.28
C PHE A 57 -5.94 0.61 -2.68
N ASP A 58 -6.75 -0.09 -3.46
CA ASP A 58 -6.52 -0.30 -4.88
C ASP A 58 -7.10 0.88 -5.68
N LEU A 59 -6.24 1.60 -6.41
CA LEU A 59 -6.53 2.87 -7.04
C LEU A 59 -6.43 2.80 -8.57
N ARG A 60 -7.29 3.58 -9.23
CA ARG A 60 -7.15 3.88 -10.66
C ARG A 60 -5.90 4.75 -10.90
N PRO A 61 -5.27 4.68 -12.08
CA PRO A 61 -4.05 5.42 -12.38
C PRO A 61 -4.31 6.93 -12.58
N HIS A 62 -5.59 7.33 -12.62
CA HIS A 62 -6.00 8.73 -12.75
C HIS A 62 -5.99 9.42 -11.39
N GLU A 63 -4.90 10.12 -11.11
CA GLU A 63 -4.70 10.84 -9.84
C GLU A 63 -5.15 12.29 -9.86
N SER A 64 -5.59 12.80 -11.01
CA SER A 64 -6.07 14.16 -11.15
C SER A 64 -7.59 14.22 -10.99
N PRO A 65 -8.12 14.88 -9.94
CA PRO A 65 -9.50 15.37 -10.00
C PRO A 65 -9.52 16.48 -11.06
N GLN A 66 -10.00 16.16 -12.27
CA GLN A 66 -10.30 17.22 -13.23
C GLN A 66 -11.47 18.02 -12.63
N PRO A 67 -11.34 19.33 -12.37
CA PRO A 67 -12.50 20.12 -11.98
C PRO A 67 -13.55 20.03 -13.10
N PRO A 68 -14.86 19.98 -12.77
CA PRO A 68 -15.90 20.02 -13.79
C PRO A 68 -15.70 21.27 -14.64
N ARG A 69 -15.75 21.09 -15.97
CA ARG A 69 -15.57 22.14 -16.96
C ARG A 69 -16.78 23.08 -17.00
#